data_AF-A0A7C2LN99-F1
#
_entry.id   AF-A0A7C2LN99-F1
#
_cell.length_a   1.000
_cell.length_b   1.000
_cell.length_c   1.000
_cell.angle_alpha   90.00
_cell.angle_beta   90.00
_cell.angle_gamma   90.00
#
_symmetry.space_group_name_H-M   'P 1'
#
loop_
_entity.id
_entity.type
_entity.pdbx_description
1 polymer ?
#
loop_
_entity_poly.entity_id
_entity_poly.type
_entity_poly.pdbx_seq_one_letter_code
_entity_poly.pdbx_strand_id
1 'polypeptide(L)'
;MYIISGDIVQAIIKILKDNKKHKILLVDDVPEIGELVKIILERHSFMVDIARDARNGLIKAADGNPDLILMDIFLPDTLGVDATIKLRENGFKKPIILFSVLSELEGIAKEAKRAGADDYITKPFEVDDFVNRVKCSLKENVTAL
;
A
#
# COMPACT_ATOMS: atom_id res chain seq x y z
N MET A 1 -11.34 7.09 44.57
CA MET A 1 -11.71 6.52 43.26
C MET A 1 -11.42 7.61 42.23
N TYR A 2 -10.33 7.51 41.47
CA TYR A 2 -9.96 8.54 40.49
C TYR A 2 -10.83 8.36 39.24
N ILE A 3 -11.68 9.35 38.94
CA ILE A 3 -12.42 9.41 37.68
C ILE A 3 -11.55 10.22 36.73
N ILE A 4 -11.04 9.57 35.69
CA ILE A 4 -10.30 10.23 34.62
C ILE A 4 -11.30 11.08 33.83
N SER A 5 -10.98 12.35 33.54
CA SER A 5 -11.91 13.21 32.77
C SER A 5 -12.11 12.66 31.35
N GLY A 6 -13.30 12.89 30.79
CA GLY A 6 -13.62 12.44 29.43
C GLY A 6 -12.62 12.95 28.37
N ASP A 7 -12.12 14.18 28.55
CA ASP A 7 -11.14 14.78 27.63
C ASP A 7 -9.79 14.05 27.66
N ILE A 8 -9.34 13.61 28.84
CA ILE A 8 -8.11 12.81 28.98
C ILE A 8 -8.31 11.44 28.32
N VAL A 9 -9.48 10.82 28.48
CA VAL A 9 -9.79 9.54 27.82
C VAL A 9 -9.77 9.71 26.29
N GLN A 10 -10.35 10.78 25.76
CA GLN A 10 -10.33 11.06 24.31
C GLN A 10 -8.92 11.37 23.80
N ALA A 11 -8.11 12.11 24.55
CA ALA A 11 -6.72 12.38 24.21
C ALA A 11 -5.89 11.08 24.15
N ILE A 12 -6.08 10.17 25.10
CA ILE A 12 -5.41 8.87 25.11
C ILE A 12 -5.87 8.01 23.93
N ILE A 13 -7.17 7.93 23.65
CA ILE A 13 -7.70 7.20 22.49
C ILE A 13 -7.10 7.75 21.18
N LYS A 14 -6.98 9.08 21.06
CA LYS A 14 -6.35 9.72 19.90
C LYS A 14 -4.86 9.35 19.79
N ILE A 15 -4.10 9.45 20.89
CA ILE A 15 -2.68 9.06 20.92
C ILE A 15 -2.48 7.58 20.56
N LEU A 16 -3.38 6.70 21.00
CA LEU A 16 -3.34 5.27 20.68
C LEU A 16 -3.72 4.99 19.22
N LYS A 17 -4.65 5.77 18.63
CA LYS A 17 -4.97 5.71 17.20
C LYS A 17 -3.82 6.24 16.34
N ASP A 18 -3.21 7.35 16.74
CA ASP A 18 -2.08 7.99 16.05
C ASP A 18 -0.80 7.14 16.10
N ASN A 19 -0.68 6.24 17.09
CA ASN A 19 0.42 5.26 17.19
C ASN A 19 0.23 4.00 16.34
N LYS A 20 -0.90 3.83 15.66
CA LYS A 20 -1.12 2.66 14.81
C LYS A 20 -0.34 2.82 13.51
N LYS A 21 0.77 2.10 13.37
CA LYS A 21 1.53 2.03 12.13
C LYS A 21 0.66 1.48 11.01
N HIS A 22 0.60 2.18 9.87
CA HIS A 22 -0.08 1.67 8.69
C HIS A 22 0.64 0.43 8.16
N LYS A 23 -0.15 -0.58 7.79
CA LYS A 23 0.35 -1.81 7.14
C LYS A 23 0.41 -1.61 5.63
N ILE A 24 1.56 -1.84 5.04
CA ILE A 24 1.75 -1.82 3.59
C ILE A 24 2.07 -3.24 3.14
N LEU A 25 1.37 -3.71 2.11
CA LEU A 25 1.73 -4.94 1.42
C LEU A 25 2.46 -4.56 0.13
N LEU A 26 3.72 -4.99 0.00
CA LEU A 26 4.47 -4.90 -1.24
C LEU A 26 4.37 -6.24 -1.98
N VAL A 27 3.98 -6.21 -3.25
CA VAL A 27 3.93 -7.38 -4.13
C VAL A 27 4.95 -7.16 -5.25
N ASP A 28 6.12 -7.77 -5.12
CA ASP A 28 7.27 -7.55 -5.99
C ASP A 28 8.20 -8.77 -5.91
N ASP A 29 8.52 -9.38 -7.05
CA ASP A 29 9.30 -10.60 -7.12
C ASP A 29 10.82 -10.35 -7.03
N VAL A 30 11.27 -9.10 -7.19
CA VAL A 30 12.68 -8.72 -7.13
C VAL A 30 13.13 -8.56 -5.66
N PRO A 31 13.98 -9.45 -5.13
CA PRO A 31 14.36 -9.45 -3.71
C PRO A 31 14.96 -8.14 -3.23
N GLU A 32 15.88 -7.59 -4.01
CA GLU A 32 16.67 -6.40 -3.70
C GLU A 32 15.80 -5.14 -3.65
N ILE A 33 14.88 -4.99 -4.60
CA ILE A 33 13.92 -3.87 -4.60
C ILE A 33 12.96 -4.00 -3.42
N GLY A 34 12.45 -5.20 -3.17
CA GLY A 34 11.57 -5.46 -2.05
C GLY A 34 12.17 -5.08 -0.70
N GLU A 35 13.43 -5.45 -0.47
CA GLU A 35 14.14 -5.13 0.78
C GLU A 35 14.45 -3.63 0.89
N LEU A 36 14.87 -2.99 -0.21
CA LEU A 36 15.10 -1.54 -0.24
C LEU A 36 13.83 -0.76 0.11
N VAL A 37 12.71 -1.08 -0.53
CA VAL A 37 11.41 -0.43 -0.29
C VAL A 37 10.96 -0.64 1.15
N LYS A 38 11.13 -1.85 1.69
CA LYS A 38 10.83 -2.15 3.09
C LYS A 38 11.64 -1.27 4.04
N ILE A 39 12.96 -1.19 3.86
CA ILE A 39 13.84 -0.35 4.69
C ILE A 39 13.40 1.12 4.65
N ILE A 40 13.09 1.65 3.46
CA ILE A 40 12.62 3.02 3.28
C ILE A 40 11.33 3.25 4.07
N LEU A 41 10.32 2.42 3.88
CA LEU A 41 9.01 2.60 4.50
C LEU A 41 9.03 2.37 6.02
N GLU A 42 9.80 1.40 6.52
CA GLU A 42 9.93 1.15 7.96
C GLU A 42 10.61 2.32 8.68
N ARG A 43 11.59 2.98 8.05
CA ARG A 43 12.18 4.25 8.55
C ARG A 43 11.15 5.37 8.65
N HIS A 44 10.10 5.33 7.85
CA HIS A 44 8.97 6.25 7.91
C HIS A 44 7.79 5.73 8.75
N SER A 45 8.06 4.79 9.67
CA SER A 45 7.09 4.26 10.65
C SER A 45 5.92 3.47 10.05
N PHE A 46 6.10 2.90 8.86
CA PHE A 46 5.19 1.90 8.32
C PHE A 46 5.55 0.48 8.77
N MET A 47 4.60 -0.45 8.67
CA MET A 47 4.86 -1.90 8.73
C MET A 47 4.75 -2.45 7.31
N VAL A 48 5.74 -3.20 6.86
CA VAL A 48 5.74 -3.73 5.48
C VAL A 48 5.75 -5.25 5.51
N ASP A 49 4.79 -5.86 4.82
CA ASP A 49 4.83 -7.27 4.44
C ASP A 49 5.13 -7.38 2.94
N ILE A 50 5.82 -8.44 2.53
CA ILE A 50 6.24 -8.66 1.14
C ILE A 50 5.67 -9.96 0.61
N ALA A 51 5.02 -9.91 -0.54
CA ALA A 51 4.70 -11.05 -1.38
C ALA A 51 5.58 -11.04 -2.64
N ARG A 52 5.99 -12.23 -3.10
CA ARG A 52 6.88 -12.39 -4.27
C ARG A 52 6.14 -12.83 -5.54
N ASP A 53 4.83 -12.95 -5.45
CA ASP A 53 3.93 -13.33 -6.53
C ASP A 53 2.52 -12.85 -6.21
N ALA A 54 1.66 -12.77 -7.23
CA ALA A 54 0.32 -12.24 -7.05
C ALA A 54 -0.54 -13.15 -6.18
N ARG A 55 -0.40 -14.48 -6.28
CA ARG A 55 -1.16 -15.43 -5.47
C ARG A 55 -0.95 -15.18 -3.97
N ASN A 56 0.30 -15.10 -3.53
CA ASN A 56 0.64 -14.78 -2.16
C ASN A 56 0.22 -13.35 -1.79
N GLY A 57 0.31 -12.40 -2.74
CA GLY A 57 -0.19 -11.04 -2.57
C GLY A 57 -1.69 -11.00 -2.26
N LEU A 58 -2.51 -11.74 -3.01
CA LEU A 58 -3.96 -11.84 -2.80
C LEU A 58 -4.30 -12.46 -1.44
N ILE A 59 -3.62 -13.54 -1.06
CA ILE A 59 -3.81 -14.19 0.25
C ILE A 59 -3.48 -13.21 1.38
N LYS A 60 -2.31 -12.56 1.31
CA LYS A 60 -1.86 -11.59 2.31
C LYS A 60 -2.74 -10.35 2.37
N ALA A 61 -3.30 -9.92 1.24
CA ALA A 61 -4.25 -8.82 1.21
C ALA A 61 -5.55 -9.16 1.97
N ALA A 62 -6.05 -10.39 1.79
CA ALA A 62 -7.25 -10.88 2.47
C ALA A 62 -7.02 -11.06 3.99
N ASP A 63 -5.92 -11.72 4.37
CA ASP A 63 -5.65 -12.08 5.76
C ASP A 63 -5.06 -10.93 6.58
N GLY A 64 -4.16 -10.17 5.96
CA GLY A 64 -3.39 -9.12 6.61
C GLY A 64 -4.13 -7.78 6.71
N ASN A 65 -5.18 -7.59 5.89
CA ASN A 65 -5.94 -6.35 5.72
C ASN A 65 -5.02 -5.10 5.67
N PRO A 66 -4.06 -5.05 4.71
CA PRO A 66 -3.12 -3.94 4.60
C PRO A 66 -3.87 -2.64 4.38
N ASP A 67 -3.29 -1.53 4.85
CA ASP A 67 -3.81 -0.17 4.66
C ASP A 67 -3.50 0.39 3.26
N LEU A 68 -2.49 -0.16 2.58
CA LEU A 68 -2.12 0.16 1.21
C LEU A 68 -1.41 -1.05 0.57
N ILE A 69 -1.59 -1.23 -0.73
CA ILE A 69 -0.85 -2.22 -1.53
C ILE A 69 0.03 -1.48 -2.54
N LEU A 70 1.31 -1.85 -2.58
CA LEU A 70 2.24 -1.54 -3.68
C LEU A 70 2.33 -2.78 -4.55
N MET A 71 1.88 -2.68 -5.80
CA MET A 71 1.74 -3.81 -6.72
C MET A 71 2.67 -3.64 -7.92
N ASP A 72 3.68 -4.51 -8.06
CA ASP A 72 4.40 -4.62 -9.32
C ASP A 72 3.46 -5.14 -10.41
N ILE A 73 3.67 -4.69 -11.64
CA ILE A 73 2.89 -5.11 -12.79
C ILE A 73 3.40 -6.45 -13.33
N PHE A 74 4.71 -6.69 -13.32
CA PHE A 74 5.28 -7.92 -13.83
C PHE A 74 5.57 -8.85 -12.66
N LEU A 75 4.70 -9.83 -12.47
CA LEU A 75 4.86 -10.86 -11.45
C LEU A 75 5.03 -12.22 -12.14
N PRO A 76 5.70 -13.18 -11.49
CA PRO A 76 6.02 -14.47 -12.11
C PRO A 76 4.81 -15.33 -12.46
N ASP A 77 3.63 -15.06 -11.87
CA ASP A 77 2.42 -15.86 -12.03
C ASP A 77 1.28 -15.18 -12.81
N THR A 78 1.23 -13.85 -12.87
CA THR A 78 0.20 -13.07 -13.58
C THR A 78 0.62 -11.60 -13.70
N LEU A 79 -0.09 -10.80 -14.49
CA LEU A 79 0.11 -9.35 -14.42
C LEU A 79 -0.52 -8.78 -13.15
N GLY A 80 0.17 -7.84 -12.49
CA GLY A 80 -0.30 -7.14 -11.30
C GLY A 80 -1.56 -6.31 -11.53
N VAL A 81 -1.81 -5.88 -12.77
CA VAL A 81 -3.08 -5.24 -13.15
C VAL A 81 -4.27 -6.21 -13.01
N ASP A 82 -4.08 -7.49 -13.35
CA ASP A 82 -5.12 -8.52 -13.19
C ASP A 82 -5.31 -8.87 -11.71
N ALA A 83 -4.23 -8.90 -10.93
CA ALA A 83 -4.30 -9.06 -9.48
C ALA A 83 -5.05 -7.88 -8.82
N THR A 84 -4.82 -6.66 -9.30
CA THR A 84 -5.52 -5.45 -8.85
C THR A 84 -7.02 -5.54 -9.13
N ILE A 85 -7.42 -5.98 -10.33
CA ILE A 85 -8.83 -6.20 -10.67
C ILE A 85 -9.47 -7.19 -9.70
N LYS A 86 -8.83 -8.34 -9.46
CA LYS A 86 -9.32 -9.36 -8.52
C LYS A 86 -9.47 -8.81 -7.10
N LEU A 87 -8.54 -7.97 -6.63
CA LEU A 87 -8.65 -7.32 -5.32
C LEU A 87 -9.89 -6.43 -5.25
N ARG A 88 -10.15 -5.63 -6.30
CA ARG A 88 -11.35 -4.76 -6.36
C ARG A 88 -12.64 -5.57 -6.43
N GLU A 89 -12.70 -6.62 -7.24
CA GLU A 89 -13.85 -7.53 -7.34
C GLU A 89 -14.16 -8.21 -6.01
N ASN A 90 -13.12 -8.55 -5.24
CA ASN A 90 -13.24 -9.11 -3.89
C ASN A 90 -13.50 -8.04 -2.80
N GLY A 91 -13.74 -6.78 -3.19
CA GLY A 91 -14.16 -5.72 -2.28
C GLY A 91 -13.03 -5.02 -1.53
N PHE A 92 -11.78 -5.15 -1.96
CA PHE A 92 -10.68 -4.37 -1.40
C PHE A 92 -10.83 -2.88 -1.80
N LYS A 93 -11.06 -2.00 -0.82
CA LYS A 93 -11.36 -0.57 -1.05
C LYS A 93 -10.21 0.39 -0.75
N LYS A 94 -9.15 -0.10 -0.12
CA LYS A 94 -8.02 0.72 0.30
C LYS A 94 -7.06 1.00 -0.89
N PRO A 95 -6.11 1.94 -0.75
CA PRO A 95 -5.17 2.27 -1.80
C PRO A 95 -4.44 1.07 -2.42
N ILE A 96 -4.40 1.04 -3.76
CA ILE A 96 -3.50 0.21 -4.54
C ILE A 96 -2.71 1.13 -5.47
N ILE A 97 -1.39 1.15 -5.32
CA ILE A 97 -0.47 1.90 -6.16
C ILE A 97 0.31 0.90 -7.03
N LEU A 98 0.29 1.09 -8.35
CA LEU A 98 1.14 0.30 -9.24
C LEU A 98 2.59 0.77 -9.12
N PHE A 99 3.54 -0.16 -9.05
CA PHE A 99 4.95 0.14 -8.78
C PHE A 99 5.87 -0.66 -9.71
N SER A 100 6.15 -0.12 -10.91
CA SER A 100 6.76 -0.88 -12.02
C SER A 100 7.72 -0.02 -12.86
N VAL A 101 8.57 -0.67 -13.67
CA VAL A 101 9.42 0.01 -14.66
C VAL A 101 8.57 0.58 -15.81
N LEU A 102 8.88 1.82 -16.23
CA LEU A 102 8.10 2.61 -17.20
C LEU A 102 8.19 2.10 -18.65
N SER A 103 9.32 1.49 -19.02
CA SER A 103 9.60 1.06 -20.41
C SER A 103 8.74 -0.10 -20.89
N GLU A 104 7.98 -0.73 -20.00
CA GLU A 104 7.33 -2.00 -20.29
C GLU A 104 5.82 -1.86 -20.57
N LEU A 105 5.26 -0.65 -20.46
CA LEU A 105 3.84 -0.36 -20.73
C LEU A 105 3.62 1.04 -21.33
N GLU A 106 3.52 1.12 -22.65
CA GLU A 106 2.86 2.28 -23.29
C GLU A 106 1.43 2.38 -22.75
N GLY A 107 1.08 3.50 -22.11
CA GLY A 107 -0.27 3.71 -21.57
C GLY A 107 -0.52 3.12 -20.19
N ILE A 108 0.51 2.96 -19.35
CA ILE A 108 0.40 2.51 -17.94
C ILE A 108 -0.73 3.22 -17.16
N ALA A 109 -0.94 4.52 -17.37
CA ALA A 109 -2.01 5.28 -16.72
C ALA A 109 -3.41 4.77 -17.11
N LYS A 110 -3.59 4.34 -18.36
CA LYS A 110 -4.85 3.76 -18.85
C LYS A 110 -5.09 2.39 -18.23
N GLU A 111 -4.06 1.56 -18.15
CA GLU A 111 -4.13 0.23 -17.53
C GLU A 111 -4.35 0.32 -16.02
N ALA A 112 -3.67 1.23 -15.32
CA ALA A 112 -3.86 1.52 -13.91
C ALA A 112 -5.32 1.92 -13.62
N LYS A 113 -5.85 2.87 -14.42
CA LYS A 113 -7.23 3.30 -14.31
C LYS A 113 -8.21 2.17 -14.59
N ARG A 114 -7.95 1.33 -15.59
CA ARG A 114 -8.80 0.17 -15.92
C ARG A 114 -8.82 -0.84 -14.77
N ALA A 115 -7.67 -1.09 -14.16
CA ALA A 115 -7.54 -2.02 -13.05
C ALA A 115 -8.18 -1.51 -11.74
N GLY A 116 -8.41 -0.20 -11.64
CA GLY A 116 -8.88 0.45 -10.40
C GLY A 116 -7.74 0.71 -9.40
N ALA A 117 -6.51 0.89 -9.90
CA ALA A 117 -5.41 1.43 -9.10
C ALA A 117 -5.62 2.94 -8.86
N ASP A 118 -5.18 3.41 -7.70
CA ASP A 118 -5.35 4.79 -7.24
C ASP A 118 -4.20 5.71 -7.70
N ASP A 119 -3.01 5.14 -7.87
CA ASP A 119 -1.82 5.84 -8.37
C ASP A 119 -0.87 4.86 -9.07
N TYR A 120 0.16 5.40 -9.71
CA TYR A 120 1.30 4.64 -10.21
C TYR A 120 2.61 5.37 -9.90
N ILE A 121 3.62 4.60 -9.53
CA ILE A 121 4.99 5.05 -9.27
C ILE A 121 5.91 4.22 -10.15
N THR A 122 6.86 4.89 -10.78
CA THR A 122 7.73 4.26 -11.77
C THR A 122 9.09 3.99 -11.17
N LYS A 123 9.69 2.84 -11.51
CA LYS A 123 11.08 2.52 -11.18
C LYS A 123 12.01 3.05 -12.30
N PRO A 124 13.15 3.71 -11.99
CA PRO A 124 13.60 4.14 -10.66
C PRO A 124 12.77 5.33 -10.11
N PHE A 125 12.73 5.46 -8.78
CA PHE A 125 11.94 6.47 -8.07
C PHE A 125 12.80 7.31 -7.13
N GLU A 126 12.40 8.55 -6.93
CA GLU A 126 12.95 9.41 -5.88
C GLU A 126 12.31 9.05 -4.53
N VAL A 127 13.16 8.85 -3.51
CA VAL A 127 12.72 8.33 -2.20
C VAL A 127 11.68 9.24 -1.54
N ASP A 128 11.92 10.55 -1.55
CA ASP A 128 11.02 11.52 -0.93
C ASP A 128 9.66 11.58 -1.64
N ASP A 129 9.64 11.51 -2.98
CA ASP A 129 8.38 11.48 -3.74
C ASP A 129 7.59 10.19 -3.47
N PHE A 130 8.27 9.04 -3.50
CA PHE A 130 7.68 7.74 -3.20
C PHE A 130 7.01 7.72 -1.82
N VAL A 131 7.73 8.16 -0.79
CA VAL A 131 7.21 8.20 0.58
C VAL A 131 6.04 9.18 0.70
N ASN A 132 6.12 10.33 0.02
CA ASN A 132 5.04 11.31 0.05
C ASN A 132 3.78 10.79 -0.63
N ARG A 133 3.88 10.12 -1.77
CA ARG A 133 2.73 9.49 -2.45
C ARG A 133 2.06 8.44 -1.57
N VAL A 134 2.84 7.54 -0.97
CA VAL A 134 2.32 6.54 -0.02
C VAL A 134 1.58 7.22 1.14
N LYS A 135 2.14 8.29 1.72
CA LYS A 135 1.48 9.06 2.79
C LYS A 135 0.20 9.74 2.31
N CYS A 136 0.18 10.32 1.12
CA CYS A 136 -1.00 10.99 0.57
C CYS A 136 -2.14 10.00 0.33
N SER A 137 -1.87 8.86 -0.31
CA SER A 137 -2.89 7.82 -0.54
C SER A 137 -3.49 7.28 0.75
N LEU A 138 -2.70 7.17 1.82
CA LEU A 138 -3.20 6.76 3.15
C LEU A 138 -4.08 7.83 3.82
N LYS A 139 -3.78 9.13 3.63
CA LYS A 139 -4.54 10.24 4.23
C LYS A 139 -5.90 10.47 3.56
N GLU A 140 -5.96 10.36 2.24
CA GLU A 140 -7.19 10.64 1.47
C GLU A 140 -8.35 9.68 1.84
N ASN A 141 -8.02 8.50 2.36
CA ASN A 141 -9.01 7.50 2.79
C ASN A 141 -9.55 7.70 4.21
N VAL A 142 -9.06 8.70 4.97
CA VAL A 142 -9.56 9.04 6.30
C VAL A 142 -10.75 10.01 6.23
N THR A 143 -10.95 10.69 5.10
CA THR A 143 -11.96 11.76 4.94
C THR A 143 -13.34 11.26 4.49
N ALA A 144 -13.50 9.96 4.23
CA ALA A 144 -14.77 9.37 3.82
C ALA A 144 -15.48 8.67 4.99
N LEU A 145 -15.91 9.45 5.99
CA LEU A 145 -16.88 9.02 7.02
C LEU A 145 -17.83 10.18 7.35
#